data_AF-A0A9E2C7U8-F1
#
_entry.id   AF-A0A9E2C7U8-F1
#
_cell.length_a   1.000
_cell.length_b   1.000
_cell.length_c   1.000
_cell.angle_alpha   90.00
_cell.angle_beta   90.00
_cell.angle_gamma   90.00
#
_symmetry.space_group_name_H-M   'P 1'
#
loop_
_entity.id
_entity.type
_entity.pdbx_description
1 polymer ?
#
loop_
_entity_poly.entity_id
_entity_poly.type
_entity_poly.pdbx_seq_one_letter_code
_entity_poly.pdbx_strand_id
1 'polypeptide(L)'
;MAAGGHVAEKCAHCGSTATNRLYLRDCDALQCEACLLDRCLQPHGATLTIEGLYGRFVEALTETLDIREKETGLHSRRTACHTLVLARHLVTDPAYLRQIYWGALLHDIGKIGIPDHILLKQQGLNDAEWVQMRTHVELGYHIVSQLPDLAIASALVRCHEERHDGTGYPRGLHGEEIPLGARLFAVIDTLDAMTSDRSYRKALPFDSARQEIVRLSGTQFSPEAVEIFIAEEAVLRQMVEMKCNAVRLA
;
A
#
# COMPACT_ATOMS: atom_id res chain seq x y z
N MET A 1 40.45 24.56 -7.74
CA MET A 1 40.41 23.57 -8.84
C MET A 1 40.44 22.20 -8.16
N ALA A 2 39.46 21.31 -8.25
CA ALA A 2 38.39 21.13 -9.23
C ALA A 2 37.09 20.70 -8.52
N ALA A 3 35.97 21.14 -9.08
CA ALA A 3 34.63 20.69 -8.72
C ALA A 3 34.50 19.19 -9.06
N GLY A 4 34.25 18.36 -8.04
CA GLY A 4 33.83 16.97 -8.24
C GLY A 4 32.40 16.97 -8.75
N GLY A 5 32.22 16.86 -10.07
CA GLY A 5 30.91 16.79 -10.70
C GLY A 5 30.13 15.59 -10.18
N HIS A 6 28.93 15.85 -9.63
CA HIS A 6 27.92 14.82 -9.42
C HIS A 6 27.62 14.17 -10.78
N VAL A 7 28.05 12.93 -10.97
CA VAL A 7 27.64 12.13 -12.12
C VAL A 7 26.13 11.96 -11.99
N ALA A 8 25.37 12.52 -12.93
CA ALA A 8 23.92 12.43 -12.93
C ALA A 8 23.51 10.96 -13.04
N GLU A 9 23.04 10.42 -11.92
CA GLU A 9 22.49 9.08 -11.80
C GLU A 9 21.25 8.96 -12.70
N LYS A 10 21.37 8.16 -13.76
CA LYS A 10 20.34 7.99 -14.79
C LYS A 10 19.65 6.65 -14.61
N CYS A 11 18.32 6.62 -14.66
CA CYS A 11 17.57 5.38 -14.66
C CYS A 11 17.89 4.59 -15.94
N ALA A 12 18.34 3.35 -15.77
CA ALA A 12 18.63 2.41 -16.84
C ALA A 12 17.39 1.99 -17.65
N HIS A 13 16.18 2.25 -17.15
CA HIS A 13 14.92 1.87 -17.79
C HIS A 13 14.24 3.04 -18.54
N CYS A 14 13.84 4.12 -17.86
CA CYS A 14 13.22 5.28 -18.52
C CYS A 14 14.19 6.39 -18.94
N GLY A 15 15.47 6.28 -18.58
CA GLY A 15 16.46 7.30 -18.89
C GLY A 15 16.31 8.62 -18.15
N SER A 16 15.39 8.70 -17.17
CA SER A 16 15.23 9.87 -16.31
C SER A 16 16.53 10.19 -15.59
N THR A 17 16.84 11.48 -15.49
CA THR A 17 17.84 12.08 -14.59
C THR A 17 17.18 13.07 -13.63
N ALA A 18 15.84 13.05 -13.54
CA ALA A 18 15.08 13.93 -12.67
C ALA A 18 15.56 13.74 -11.22
N THR A 19 15.94 14.85 -10.59
CA THR A 19 16.48 14.90 -9.23
C THR A 19 15.42 14.65 -8.16
N ASN A 20 14.15 14.79 -8.51
CA ASN A 20 13.00 14.46 -7.66
C ASN A 20 12.56 12.99 -7.74
N ARG A 21 13.33 12.13 -8.42
CA ARG A 21 13.09 10.68 -8.51
C ARG A 21 14.24 9.95 -7.83
N LEU A 22 13.91 8.91 -7.07
CA LEU A 22 14.92 8.04 -6.44
C LEU A 22 15.35 6.95 -7.39
N TYR A 23 16.64 6.62 -7.39
CA TYR A 23 17.22 5.57 -8.22
C TYR A 23 17.76 4.43 -7.33
N LEU A 24 17.27 3.23 -7.57
CA LEU A 24 17.61 1.98 -6.86
C LEU A 24 18.52 1.11 -7.73
N ARG A 25 19.47 0.42 -7.11
CA ARG A 25 20.36 -0.49 -7.82
C ARG A 25 19.73 -1.88 -7.86
N ASP A 26 19.45 -2.37 -9.07
CA ASP A 26 18.92 -3.70 -9.34
C ASP A 26 19.82 -4.41 -10.34
N CYS A 27 20.32 -5.60 -9.99
CA CYS A 27 21.23 -6.42 -10.80
C CYS A 27 22.31 -5.58 -11.56
N ASP A 28 23.05 -4.74 -10.84
CA ASP A 28 24.10 -3.81 -11.33
C ASP A 28 23.64 -2.54 -12.08
N ALA A 29 22.34 -2.33 -12.28
CA ALA A 29 21.80 -1.15 -12.96
C ALA A 29 21.00 -0.24 -12.03
N LEU A 30 21.16 1.08 -12.17
CA LEU A 30 20.43 2.08 -11.39
C LEU A 30 19.06 2.35 -12.03
N GLN A 31 17.94 2.32 -11.30
CA GLN A 31 16.59 2.46 -11.83
C GLN A 31 15.71 3.34 -10.99
N CYS A 32 14.90 4.23 -11.59
CA CYS A 32 14.04 5.07 -10.77
C CYS A 32 12.93 4.25 -10.09
N GLU A 33 12.46 4.71 -8.93
CA GLU A 33 11.39 4.10 -8.15
C GLU A 33 10.17 3.77 -9.03
N ALA A 34 9.71 4.72 -9.84
CA ALA A 34 8.61 4.50 -10.78
C ALA A 34 8.88 3.31 -11.74
N CYS A 35 10.08 3.21 -12.30
CA CYS A 35 10.45 2.10 -13.19
C CYS A 35 10.65 0.78 -12.46
N LEU A 36 11.16 0.79 -11.23
CA LEU A 36 11.27 -0.41 -10.43
C LEU A 36 9.87 -0.95 -10.10
N LEU A 37 8.97 -0.06 -9.66
CA LEU A 37 7.58 -0.38 -9.37
C LEU A 37 6.87 -0.86 -10.65
N ASP A 38 7.02 -0.16 -11.77
CA ASP A 38 6.43 -0.56 -13.05
C ASP A 38 6.93 -1.92 -13.55
N ARG A 39 8.20 -2.25 -13.34
CA ARG A 39 8.78 -3.52 -13.78
C ARG A 39 8.45 -4.68 -12.84
N CYS A 40 8.20 -4.41 -11.56
CA CYS A 40 7.53 -5.37 -10.69
C CYS A 40 6.09 -5.67 -11.15
N LEU A 41 5.48 -4.77 -11.93
CA LEU A 41 4.11 -4.88 -12.45
C LEU A 41 4.06 -5.36 -13.92
N GLN A 42 5.13 -5.24 -14.71
CA GLN A 42 5.18 -5.54 -16.14
C GLN A 42 6.28 -6.56 -16.48
N PRO A 43 5.97 -7.74 -17.07
CA PRO A 43 6.95 -8.49 -17.82
C PRO A 43 7.37 -7.67 -19.06
N HIS A 44 8.65 -7.74 -19.44
CA HIS A 44 9.28 -6.80 -20.37
C HIS A 44 8.55 -6.64 -21.72
N GLY A 45 8.33 -5.38 -22.15
CA GLY A 45 7.96 -5.03 -23.53
C GLY A 45 6.46 -4.98 -23.83
N ALA A 46 5.75 -3.96 -23.33
CA ALA A 46 4.31 -3.84 -23.58
C ALA A 46 3.98 -3.17 -24.92
N THR A 47 3.60 -4.00 -25.89
CA THR A 47 2.42 -3.70 -26.73
C THR A 47 1.26 -3.40 -25.79
N LEU A 48 0.38 -2.44 -26.10
CA LEU A 48 -0.84 -2.18 -25.32
C LEU A 48 -1.73 -3.43 -25.32
N THR A 49 -1.51 -4.35 -24.39
CA THR A 49 -2.38 -5.50 -24.16
C THR A 49 -3.59 -5.02 -23.34
N ILE A 50 -4.74 -5.67 -23.56
CA ILE A 50 -5.96 -5.41 -22.77
C ILE A 50 -5.67 -5.56 -21.26
N GLU A 51 -4.82 -6.51 -20.88
CA GLU A 51 -4.36 -6.69 -19.49
C GLU A 51 -3.59 -5.48 -18.93
N GLY A 52 -2.70 -4.87 -19.71
CA GLY A 52 -1.98 -3.68 -19.31
C GLY A 52 -2.87 -2.42 -19.23
N LEU A 53 -3.97 -2.39 -19.99
CA LEU A 53 -4.96 -1.32 -19.90
C LEU A 53 -5.82 -1.44 -18.64
N TYR A 54 -6.22 -2.67 -18.26
CA TYR A 54 -6.94 -2.90 -17.01
C TYR A 54 -6.14 -2.42 -15.80
N GLY A 55 -4.84 -2.72 -15.77
CA GLY A 55 -4.02 -2.31 -14.64
C GLY A 55 -3.96 -0.78 -14.48
N ARG A 56 -3.73 -0.05 -15.57
CA ARG A 56 -3.72 1.42 -15.56
C ARG A 56 -5.09 2.02 -15.24
N PHE A 57 -6.18 1.37 -15.65
CA PHE A 57 -7.52 1.83 -15.33
C PHE A 57 -7.80 1.72 -13.82
N VAL A 58 -7.39 0.62 -13.20
CA VAL A 58 -7.52 0.43 -11.75
C VAL A 58 -6.67 1.46 -11.00
N GLU A 59 -5.43 1.70 -11.42
CA GLU A 59 -4.57 2.74 -10.83
C GLU A 59 -5.22 4.14 -10.91
N ALA A 60 -5.83 4.49 -12.06
CA ALA A 60 -6.51 5.77 -12.21
C ALA A 60 -7.74 5.93 -11.30
N LEU A 61 -8.47 4.83 -11.03
CA LEU A 61 -9.58 4.84 -10.09
C LEU A 61 -9.10 5.07 -8.65
N THR A 62 -8.00 4.41 -8.26
CA THR A 62 -7.37 4.63 -6.96
C THR A 62 -6.86 6.06 -6.82
N GLU A 63 -6.18 6.59 -7.84
CA GLU A 63 -5.70 7.98 -7.85
C GLU A 63 -6.86 8.98 -7.71
N THR A 64 -8.01 8.70 -8.32
CA THR A 64 -9.22 9.55 -8.20
C THR A 64 -9.70 9.61 -6.74
N LEU A 65 -9.68 8.49 -6.03
CA LEU A 65 -10.05 8.46 -4.62
C LEU A 65 -9.04 9.21 -3.75
N ASP A 66 -7.75 8.97 -3.97
CA ASP A 66 -6.67 9.65 -3.24
C ASP A 66 -6.79 11.19 -3.39
N ILE A 67 -7.09 11.68 -4.60
CA ILE A 67 -7.34 13.10 -4.88
C ILE A 67 -8.52 13.63 -4.04
N ARG A 68 -9.61 12.86 -3.93
CA ARG A 68 -10.79 13.26 -3.14
C ARG A 68 -10.44 13.37 -1.66
N GLU A 69 -9.65 12.45 -1.12
CA GLU A 69 -9.20 12.45 0.27
C GLU A 69 -8.11 13.50 0.57
N LYS A 70 -7.62 14.21 -0.46
CA LYS A 70 -6.46 15.12 -0.40
C LYS A 70 -5.19 14.38 0.04
N GLU A 71 -5.15 13.08 -0.15
CA GLU A 71 -3.96 12.28 0.02
C GLU A 71 -3.12 12.40 -1.25
N THR A 72 -1.81 12.55 -1.10
CA THR A 72 -0.92 12.47 -2.26
C THR A 72 -0.93 11.02 -2.72
N GLY A 73 -1.44 10.74 -3.92
CA GLY A 73 -1.84 9.42 -4.46
C GLY A 73 -0.75 8.34 -4.63
N LEU A 74 0.05 8.19 -3.59
CA LEU A 74 1.13 7.23 -3.45
C LEU A 74 0.84 6.24 -2.32
N HIS A 75 -0.08 6.53 -1.38
CA HIS A 75 -0.39 5.64 -0.26
C HIS A 75 -0.82 4.25 -0.74
N SER A 76 -1.91 4.19 -1.51
CA SER A 76 -2.50 2.96 -1.99
C SER A 76 -1.52 2.14 -2.85
N ARG A 77 -0.70 2.80 -3.66
CA ARG A 77 0.36 2.13 -4.45
C ARG A 77 1.50 1.61 -3.56
N ARG A 78 1.95 2.39 -2.58
CA ARG A 78 3.02 1.98 -1.65
C ARG A 78 2.58 0.79 -0.82
N THR A 79 1.40 0.85 -0.20
CA THR A 79 0.89 -0.25 0.63
C THR A 79 0.70 -1.52 -0.19
N ALA A 80 0.20 -1.42 -1.42
CA ALA A 80 0.13 -2.57 -2.33
C ALA A 80 1.50 -3.19 -2.63
N CYS A 81 2.51 -2.37 -2.95
CA CYS A 81 3.85 -2.86 -3.23
C CYS A 81 4.56 -3.42 -2.00
N HIS A 82 4.44 -2.79 -0.83
CA HIS A 82 5.04 -3.27 0.42
C HIS A 82 4.36 -4.57 0.88
N THR A 83 3.05 -4.71 0.67
CA THR A 83 2.32 -5.97 0.96
C THR A 83 2.86 -7.13 0.14
N LEU A 84 3.24 -6.90 -1.12
CA LEU A 84 3.87 -7.94 -1.95
C LEU A 84 5.25 -8.38 -1.44
N VAL A 85 5.99 -7.52 -0.74
CA VAL A 85 7.27 -7.89 -0.13
C VAL A 85 7.04 -9.01 0.89
N LEU A 86 6.03 -8.85 1.76
CA LEU A 86 5.64 -9.88 2.73
C LEU A 86 5.03 -11.11 2.03
N ALA A 87 4.11 -10.90 1.09
CA ALA A 87 3.33 -11.99 0.50
C ALA A 87 4.19 -13.03 -0.23
N ARG A 88 5.33 -12.61 -0.82
CA ARG A 88 6.26 -13.50 -1.53
C ARG A 88 6.92 -14.56 -0.64
N HIS A 89 6.90 -14.40 0.68
CA HIS A 89 7.37 -15.43 1.62
C HIS A 89 6.43 -16.63 1.69
N LEU A 90 5.14 -16.40 1.47
CA LEU A 90 4.08 -17.40 1.70
C LEU A 90 3.40 -17.85 0.41
N VAL A 91 3.53 -17.06 -0.67
CA VAL A 91 2.81 -17.28 -1.93
C VAL A 91 3.79 -17.26 -3.09
N THR A 92 3.85 -18.37 -3.83
CA THR A 92 4.65 -18.51 -5.05
C THR A 92 3.84 -18.34 -6.33
N ASP A 93 2.51 -18.49 -6.27
CA ASP A 93 1.61 -18.31 -7.40
C ASP A 93 1.52 -16.82 -7.82
N PRO A 94 1.96 -16.46 -9.05
CA PRO A 94 1.86 -15.09 -9.54
C PRO A 94 0.43 -14.56 -9.65
N ALA A 95 -0.56 -15.42 -9.91
CA ALA A 95 -1.96 -15.00 -10.03
C ALA A 95 -2.53 -14.61 -8.65
N TYR A 96 -2.23 -15.39 -7.62
CA TYR A 96 -2.58 -15.07 -6.23
C TYR A 96 -1.89 -13.78 -5.78
N LEU A 97 -0.58 -13.63 -5.99
CA LEU A 97 0.15 -12.40 -5.66
C LEU A 97 -0.47 -11.18 -6.34
N ARG A 98 -0.86 -11.30 -7.61
CA ARG A 98 -1.55 -10.24 -8.34
C ARG A 98 -2.87 -9.84 -7.66
N GLN A 99 -3.65 -10.79 -7.16
CA GLN A 99 -4.88 -10.45 -6.42
C GLN A 99 -4.61 -9.81 -5.05
N ILE A 100 -3.55 -10.21 -4.34
CA ILE A 100 -3.13 -9.51 -3.10
C ILE A 100 -2.79 -8.05 -3.42
N TYR A 101 -2.02 -7.82 -4.49
CA TYR A 101 -1.70 -6.48 -4.95
C TYR A 101 -2.96 -5.65 -5.26
N TRP A 102 -3.90 -6.21 -6.04
CA TRP A 102 -5.14 -5.50 -6.36
C TRP A 102 -6.00 -5.22 -5.13
N GLY A 103 -6.10 -6.19 -4.22
CA GLY A 103 -6.85 -6.01 -2.98
C GLY A 103 -6.27 -4.89 -2.12
N ALA A 104 -4.95 -4.85 -1.97
CA ALA A 104 -4.26 -3.80 -1.23
C ALA A 104 -4.38 -2.43 -1.92
N LEU A 105 -4.29 -2.37 -3.24
CA LEU A 105 -4.43 -1.12 -4.00
C LEU A 105 -5.86 -0.55 -3.92
N LEU A 106 -6.86 -1.43 -3.79
CA LEU A 106 -8.29 -1.09 -3.78
C LEU A 106 -8.92 -1.14 -2.39
N HIS A 107 -8.13 -1.32 -1.31
CA HIS A 107 -8.65 -1.55 0.05
C HIS A 107 -9.70 -0.49 0.45
N ASP A 108 -9.44 0.76 0.06
CA ASP A 108 -10.27 1.90 0.41
C ASP A 108 -11.28 2.33 -0.66
N ILE A 109 -11.41 1.62 -1.78
CA ILE A 109 -12.26 2.04 -2.92
C ILE A 109 -13.71 2.34 -2.52
N GLY A 110 -14.22 1.66 -1.49
CA GLY A 110 -15.57 1.88 -0.95
C GLY A 110 -15.78 3.24 -0.28
N LYS A 111 -14.70 3.98 0.05
CA LYS A 111 -14.80 5.37 0.53
C LYS A 111 -15.48 6.30 -0.47
N ILE A 112 -15.58 5.90 -1.74
CA ILE A 112 -16.40 6.60 -2.74
C ILE A 112 -17.85 6.81 -2.28
N GLY A 113 -18.43 5.86 -1.52
CA GLY A 113 -19.79 5.96 -0.99
C GLY A 113 -19.92 6.69 0.35
N ILE A 114 -18.82 7.16 0.94
CA ILE A 114 -18.85 7.88 2.23
C ILE A 114 -19.15 9.37 1.98
N PRO A 115 -20.06 10.01 2.74
CA PRO A 115 -20.35 11.44 2.59
C PRO A 115 -19.14 12.32 2.91
N ASP A 116 -18.95 13.41 2.14
CA ASP A 116 -17.80 14.32 2.30
C ASP A 116 -17.69 14.94 3.70
N HIS A 117 -18.82 15.24 4.35
CA HIS A 117 -18.83 15.82 5.69
C HIS A 117 -18.30 14.85 6.77
N ILE A 118 -18.21 13.55 6.45
CA ILE A 118 -17.59 12.52 7.28
C ILE A 118 -16.17 12.25 6.79
N LEU A 119 -16.00 11.97 5.50
CA LEU A 119 -14.71 11.60 4.91
C LEU A 119 -13.64 12.70 5.08
N LEU A 120 -14.03 13.97 4.93
CA LEU A 120 -13.10 15.11 4.96
C LEU A 120 -13.06 15.82 6.31
N LYS A 121 -13.73 15.26 7.32
CA LYS A 121 -13.83 15.88 8.65
C LYS A 121 -12.46 15.92 9.32
N GLN A 122 -12.06 17.11 9.78
CA GLN A 122 -10.75 17.32 10.45
C GLN A 122 -10.80 17.01 11.95
N GLN A 123 -12.00 16.92 12.53
CA GLN A 123 -12.22 16.55 13.93
C GLN A 123 -12.55 15.06 14.03
N GLY A 124 -12.44 14.50 15.24
CA GLY A 124 -12.85 13.11 15.48
C GLY A 124 -14.28 12.84 15.03
N LEU A 125 -14.49 11.64 14.48
CA LEU A 125 -15.82 11.13 14.14
C LEU A 125 -16.57 10.76 15.43
N ASN A 126 -17.86 11.07 15.49
CA ASN A 126 -18.77 10.55 16.52
C ASN A 126 -19.19 9.11 16.18
N ASP A 127 -19.90 8.45 17.10
CA ASP A 127 -20.28 7.04 16.94
C ASP A 127 -21.12 6.77 15.68
N ALA A 128 -22.07 7.66 15.34
CA ALA A 128 -22.90 7.51 14.15
C ALA A 128 -22.09 7.73 12.85
N GLU A 129 -21.17 8.67 12.86
CA GLU A 129 -20.23 8.91 11.76
C GLU A 129 -19.27 7.72 11.57
N TRP A 130 -18.81 7.11 12.67
CA TRP A 130 -18.02 5.88 12.63
C TRP A 130 -18.79 4.71 12.03
N VAL A 131 -20.07 4.54 12.40
CA VAL A 131 -20.94 3.51 11.78
C VAL A 131 -20.98 3.70 10.27
N GLN A 132 -21.11 4.93 9.77
CA GLN A 132 -21.07 5.21 8.34
C GLN A 132 -19.69 4.98 7.73
N MET A 133 -18.61 5.47 8.36
CA MET A 133 -17.23 5.29 7.88
C MET A 133 -16.90 3.81 7.69
N ARG A 134 -17.28 2.95 8.65
CA ARG A 134 -17.06 1.49 8.58
C ARG A 134 -17.81 0.81 7.44
N THR A 135 -18.75 1.46 6.76
CA THR A 135 -19.40 0.86 5.58
C THR A 135 -18.48 0.78 4.36
N HIS A 136 -17.35 1.51 4.34
CA HIS A 136 -16.44 1.52 3.20
C HIS A 136 -15.90 0.12 2.87
N VAL A 137 -15.67 -0.76 3.86
CA VAL A 137 -15.23 -2.14 3.62
C VAL A 137 -16.26 -2.96 2.84
N GLU A 138 -17.55 -2.85 3.19
CA GLU A 138 -18.62 -3.57 2.51
C GLU A 138 -18.94 -2.96 1.14
N LEU A 139 -18.88 -1.63 1.01
CA LEU A 139 -19.01 -0.94 -0.28
C LEU A 139 -17.86 -1.31 -1.22
N GLY A 140 -16.63 -1.33 -0.72
CA GLY A 140 -15.44 -1.72 -1.48
C GLY A 140 -15.52 -3.18 -1.93
N TYR A 141 -15.90 -4.08 -1.02
CA TYR A 141 -16.18 -5.48 -1.37
C TYR A 141 -17.24 -5.60 -2.45
N HIS A 142 -18.36 -4.87 -2.34
CA HIS A 142 -19.43 -4.89 -3.33
C HIS A 142 -18.94 -4.48 -4.72
N ILE A 143 -18.11 -3.43 -4.81
CA ILE A 143 -17.52 -2.96 -6.07
C ILE A 143 -16.58 -4.02 -6.67
N VAL A 144 -15.62 -4.52 -5.90
CA VAL A 144 -14.56 -5.41 -6.42
C VAL A 144 -15.10 -6.81 -6.71
N SER A 145 -16.06 -7.30 -5.94
CA SER A 145 -16.68 -8.63 -6.15
C SER A 145 -17.52 -8.73 -7.42
N GLN A 146 -17.86 -7.62 -8.08
CA GLN A 146 -18.48 -7.66 -9.41
C GLN A 146 -17.53 -8.19 -10.49
N LEU A 147 -16.21 -8.24 -10.21
CA LEU A 147 -15.18 -8.74 -11.11
C LEU A 147 -14.89 -10.21 -10.75
N PRO A 148 -15.33 -11.20 -11.57
CA PRO A 148 -15.27 -12.61 -11.20
C PRO A 148 -13.86 -13.13 -10.85
N ASP A 149 -12.83 -12.57 -11.50
CA ASP A 149 -11.44 -12.99 -11.33
C ASP A 149 -10.73 -12.32 -10.13
N LEU A 150 -11.45 -11.53 -9.32
CA LEU A 150 -10.91 -10.77 -8.18
C LEU A 150 -11.47 -11.24 -6.83
N ALA A 151 -11.82 -12.51 -6.70
CA ALA A 151 -12.35 -13.07 -5.45
C ALA A 151 -11.40 -12.86 -4.24
N ILE A 152 -10.09 -13.08 -4.40
CA ILE A 152 -9.11 -12.89 -3.32
C ILE A 152 -8.93 -11.40 -3.03
N ALA A 153 -8.87 -10.56 -4.07
CA ALA A 153 -8.74 -9.12 -3.91
C ALA A 153 -9.95 -8.53 -3.17
N SER A 154 -11.17 -8.91 -3.56
CA SER A 154 -12.40 -8.47 -2.89
C SER A 154 -12.46 -8.94 -1.43
N ALA A 155 -12.03 -10.17 -1.13
CA ALA A 155 -11.96 -10.67 0.24
C ALA A 155 -10.95 -9.88 1.09
N LEU A 156 -9.81 -9.48 0.52
CA LEU A 156 -8.85 -8.59 1.18
C LEU A 156 -9.50 -7.24 1.49
N VAL A 157 -10.10 -6.59 0.49
CA VAL A 157 -10.80 -5.30 0.64
C VAL A 157 -11.86 -5.38 1.75
N ARG A 158 -12.62 -6.47 1.82
CA ARG A 158 -13.65 -6.64 2.85
C ARG A 158 -13.08 -6.76 4.27
N CYS A 159 -11.88 -7.31 4.40
CA CYS A 159 -11.33 -7.74 5.69
C CYS A 159 -10.09 -6.94 6.13
N HIS A 160 -9.71 -5.86 5.43
CA HIS A 160 -8.47 -5.14 5.73
C HIS A 160 -8.48 -4.42 7.09
N GLU A 161 -9.67 -4.19 7.65
CA GLU A 161 -9.91 -3.59 8.97
C GLU A 161 -10.20 -4.63 10.07
N GLU A 162 -10.11 -5.93 9.75
CA GLU A 162 -10.18 -6.99 10.74
C GLU A 162 -8.92 -7.01 11.60
N ARG A 163 -9.08 -7.39 12.88
CA ARG A 163 -7.98 -7.47 13.85
C ARG A 163 -7.80 -8.93 14.23
N HIS A 164 -6.56 -9.36 14.41
CA HIS A 164 -6.24 -10.76 14.69
C HIS A 164 -6.98 -11.32 15.93
N ASP A 165 -7.25 -10.48 16.93
CA ASP A 165 -8.02 -10.79 18.15
C ASP A 165 -9.56 -10.79 17.98
N GLY A 166 -10.08 -10.58 16.76
CA GLY A 166 -11.52 -10.55 16.49
C GLY A 166 -12.23 -9.26 16.88
N THR A 167 -11.51 -8.23 17.33
CA THR A 167 -12.10 -6.93 17.70
C THR A 167 -12.26 -5.95 16.53
N GLY A 168 -11.88 -6.39 15.32
CA GLY A 168 -12.01 -5.63 14.08
C GLY A 168 -13.41 -5.65 13.47
N TYR A 169 -13.51 -5.18 12.24
CA TYR A 169 -14.77 -5.10 11.49
C TYR A 169 -14.51 -5.42 10.00
N PRO A 170 -15.54 -5.76 9.20
CA PRO A 170 -16.97 -5.76 9.49
C PRO A 170 -17.52 -7.02 10.16
N ARG A 171 -16.75 -8.11 10.21
CA ARG A 171 -17.23 -9.45 10.58
C ARG A 171 -16.68 -9.94 11.92
N GLY A 172 -15.64 -9.31 12.47
CA GLY A 172 -15.04 -9.72 13.74
C GLY A 172 -14.33 -11.07 13.62
N LEU A 173 -13.62 -11.27 12.51
CA LEU A 173 -12.92 -12.52 12.21
C LEU A 173 -11.70 -12.68 13.13
N HIS A 174 -11.44 -13.91 13.60
CA HIS A 174 -10.33 -14.17 14.50
C HIS A 174 -9.23 -14.98 13.80
N GLY A 175 -7.97 -14.61 14.06
CA GLY A 175 -6.84 -15.42 13.65
C GLY A 175 -6.73 -15.63 12.14
N GLU A 176 -6.74 -16.90 11.73
CA GLU A 176 -6.60 -17.33 10.34
C GLU A 176 -7.91 -17.27 9.54
N GLU A 177 -9.04 -16.94 10.17
CA GLU A 177 -10.29 -16.65 9.45
C GLU A 177 -10.15 -15.39 8.58
N ILE A 178 -9.22 -14.50 8.94
CA ILE A 178 -8.85 -13.32 8.16
C ILE A 178 -8.01 -13.79 6.95
N PRO A 179 -8.41 -13.43 5.71
CA PRO A 179 -7.65 -13.78 4.52
C PRO A 179 -6.18 -13.38 4.63
N LEU A 180 -5.27 -14.24 4.16
CA LEU A 180 -3.82 -14.01 4.26
C LEU A 180 -3.42 -12.61 3.78
N GLY A 181 -3.91 -12.18 2.62
CA GLY A 181 -3.61 -10.86 2.08
C GLY A 181 -3.99 -9.71 3.01
N ALA A 182 -5.12 -9.81 3.73
CA ALA A 182 -5.56 -8.80 4.68
C ALA A 182 -4.69 -8.80 5.95
N ARG A 183 -4.29 -9.98 6.44
CA ARG A 183 -3.37 -10.11 7.59
C ARG A 183 -2.03 -9.42 7.31
N LEU A 184 -1.48 -9.62 6.12
CA LEU A 184 -0.22 -8.98 5.69
C LEU A 184 -0.41 -7.48 5.45
N PHE A 185 -1.50 -7.10 4.78
CA PHE A 185 -1.81 -5.71 4.47
C PHE A 185 -1.96 -4.85 5.73
N ALA A 186 -2.65 -5.32 6.77
CA ALA A 186 -2.86 -4.54 8.00
C ALA A 186 -1.56 -4.07 8.67
N VAL A 187 -0.50 -4.88 8.62
CA VAL A 187 0.84 -4.52 9.12
C VAL A 187 1.44 -3.39 8.27
N ILE A 188 1.33 -3.52 6.95
CA ILE A 188 1.88 -2.56 5.99
C ILE A 188 1.12 -1.25 5.99
N ASP A 189 -0.20 -1.29 6.09
CA ASP A 189 -1.03 -0.11 6.18
C ASP A 189 -0.71 0.69 7.45
N THR A 190 -0.55 0.00 8.58
CA THR A 190 -0.08 0.62 9.83
C THR A 190 1.30 1.24 9.67
N LEU A 191 2.25 0.53 9.03
CA LEU A 191 3.58 1.05 8.74
C LEU A 191 3.51 2.35 7.92
N ASP A 192 2.75 2.36 6.82
CA ASP A 192 2.64 3.55 5.98
C ASP A 192 1.92 4.68 6.71
N ALA A 193 0.83 4.39 7.42
CA ALA A 193 0.07 5.36 8.19
C ALA A 193 0.93 6.04 9.26
N MET A 194 1.79 5.27 9.97
CA MET A 194 2.68 5.80 10.99
C MET A 194 3.85 6.61 10.41
N THR A 195 4.40 6.19 9.27
CA THR A 195 5.58 6.79 8.61
C THR A 195 5.22 7.79 7.50
N SER A 196 3.93 8.10 7.31
CA SER A 196 3.41 9.15 6.42
C SER A 196 3.19 10.45 7.18
N ASP A 197 3.55 11.57 6.55
CA ASP A 197 2.99 12.86 6.92
C ASP A 197 1.48 12.82 6.64
N ARG A 198 0.70 13.32 7.59
CA ARG A 198 -0.74 13.59 7.46
C ARG A 198 -0.98 15.07 7.72
N SER A 199 -2.10 15.63 7.27
CA SER A 199 -2.42 17.05 7.46
C SER A 199 -2.32 17.51 8.92
N TYR A 200 -2.55 16.60 9.87
CA TYR A 200 -2.58 16.86 11.32
C TYR A 200 -1.36 16.31 12.09
N ARG A 201 -0.44 15.57 11.45
CA ARG A 201 0.65 14.88 12.16
C ARG A 201 1.86 14.62 11.24
N LYS A 202 3.06 14.81 11.78
CA LYS A 202 4.30 14.42 11.11
C LYS A 202 4.55 12.91 11.15
N ALA A 203 5.19 12.39 10.11
CA ALA A 203 5.66 11.01 10.03
C ALA A 203 6.51 10.65 11.25
N LEU A 204 6.31 9.45 11.79
CA LEU A 204 7.18 8.88 12.81
C LEU A 204 8.38 8.19 12.17
N PRO A 205 9.51 8.08 12.91
CA PRO A 205 10.61 7.22 12.49
C PRO A 205 10.16 5.76 12.32
N PHE A 206 10.78 5.05 11.37
CA PHE A 206 10.52 3.64 11.13
C PHE A 206 10.60 2.81 12.43
N ASP A 207 11.59 3.08 13.29
CA ASP A 207 11.76 2.35 14.55
C ASP A 207 10.56 2.48 15.49
N SER A 208 9.89 3.63 15.51
CA SER A 208 8.67 3.82 16.30
C SER A 208 7.51 3.01 15.72
N ALA A 209 7.36 2.98 14.39
CA ALA A 209 6.34 2.15 13.74
C ALA A 209 6.59 0.66 13.97
N ARG A 210 7.85 0.22 13.84
CA ARG A 210 8.29 -1.15 14.12
C ARG A 210 7.98 -1.56 15.56
N GLN A 211 8.33 -0.72 16.54
CA GLN A 211 8.05 -1.02 17.95
C GLN A 211 6.56 -1.22 18.20
N GLU A 212 5.71 -0.38 17.62
CA GLU A 212 4.26 -0.47 17.78
C GLU A 212 3.68 -1.72 17.09
N ILE A 213 4.12 -2.03 15.86
CA ILE A 213 3.72 -3.23 15.13
C ILE A 213 4.08 -4.49 15.93
N VAL A 214 5.31 -4.57 16.47
CA VAL A 214 5.74 -5.71 17.28
C VAL A 214 4.94 -5.82 18.58
N ARG A 215 4.66 -4.68 19.23
CA ARG A 215 3.87 -4.63 20.47
C ARG A 215 2.44 -5.15 20.27
N LEU A 216 1.87 -4.94 19.09
CA LEU A 216 0.49 -5.33 18.74
C LEU A 216 0.39 -6.71 18.07
N SER A 217 1.49 -7.47 18.01
CA SER A 217 1.49 -8.86 17.57
C SER A 217 0.57 -9.73 18.43
N GLY A 218 -0.26 -10.57 17.80
CA GLY A 218 -1.24 -11.42 18.47
C GLY A 218 -2.52 -10.70 18.91
N THR A 219 -2.62 -9.37 18.73
CA THR A 219 -3.84 -8.59 18.99
C THR A 219 -4.35 -7.94 17.72
N GLN A 220 -3.76 -6.82 17.29
CA GLN A 220 -4.10 -6.22 16.01
C GLN A 220 -3.59 -7.06 14.85
N PHE A 221 -2.35 -7.55 14.94
CA PHE A 221 -1.65 -8.18 13.84
C PHE A 221 -1.44 -9.67 14.05
N SER A 222 -1.49 -10.42 12.95
CA SER A 222 -1.10 -11.83 12.95
C SER A 222 0.39 -11.97 13.31
N PRO A 223 0.75 -12.86 14.26
CA PRO A 223 2.16 -13.10 14.60
C PRO A 223 3.02 -13.46 13.40
N GLU A 224 2.53 -14.33 12.51
CA GLU A 224 3.20 -14.70 11.24
C GLU A 224 3.50 -13.47 10.37
N ALA A 225 2.54 -12.56 10.23
CA ALA A 225 2.72 -11.34 9.44
C ALA A 225 3.78 -10.41 10.07
N VAL A 226 3.83 -10.32 11.40
CA VAL A 226 4.83 -9.53 12.14
C VAL A 226 6.22 -10.16 12.01
N GLU A 227 6.33 -11.48 12.05
CA GLU A 227 7.60 -12.20 11.87
C GLU A 227 8.20 -11.93 10.47
N ILE A 228 7.37 -12.01 9.42
CA ILE A 228 7.81 -11.71 8.05
C ILE A 228 8.17 -10.22 7.91
N PHE A 229 7.38 -9.32 8.52
CA PHE A 229 7.71 -7.88 8.56
C PHE A 229 9.09 -7.62 9.18
N ILE A 230 9.43 -8.31 10.27
CA ILE A 230 10.77 -8.21 10.90
C ILE A 230 11.85 -8.76 9.96
N ALA A 231 11.59 -9.89 9.29
CA ALA A 231 12.55 -10.47 8.34
C ALA A 231 12.83 -9.53 7.15
N GLU A 232 11.83 -8.78 6.70
CA GLU A 232 11.92 -7.83 5.59
C GLU A 232 12.22 -6.38 6.03
N GLU A 233 12.59 -6.17 7.29
CA GLU A 233 12.81 -4.84 7.87
C GLU A 233 13.78 -3.99 7.02
N ALA A 234 14.88 -4.58 6.55
CA ALA A 234 15.89 -3.86 5.77
C ALA A 234 15.32 -3.31 4.45
N VAL A 235 14.49 -4.10 3.76
CA VAL A 235 13.85 -3.71 2.50
C VAL A 235 12.79 -2.64 2.77
N LEU A 236 11.91 -2.88 3.75
CA LEU A 236 10.83 -1.96 4.10
C LEU A 236 11.35 -0.61 4.59
N ARG A 237 12.45 -0.58 5.34
CA ARG A 237 13.11 0.65 5.76
C ARG A 237 13.57 1.48 4.57
N GLN A 238 14.21 0.85 3.58
CA GLN A 238 14.60 1.54 2.35
C GLN A 238 13.39 2.11 1.61
N MET A 239 12.32 1.32 1.49
CA MET A 239 11.08 1.78 0.82
C MET A 239 10.41 2.95 1.56
N VAL A 240 10.44 2.97 2.89
CA VAL A 240 9.91 4.09 3.70
C VAL A 240 10.82 5.34 3.63
N GLU A 241 12.13 5.18 3.62
CA GLU A 241 13.07 6.31 3.50
C GLU A 241 12.98 7.00 2.14
N MET A 242 12.73 6.23 1.08
CA MET A 242 12.50 6.75 -0.26
C MET A 242 11.35 7.77 -0.30
N LYS A 243 10.26 7.50 0.41
CA LYS A 243 9.13 8.43 0.56
C LYS A 243 9.54 9.77 1.22
N CYS A 244 10.45 9.76 2.20
CA CYS A 244 10.91 10.97 2.88
C CYS A 244 11.78 11.88 1.99
N ASN A 245 12.51 11.31 1.02
CA ASN A 245 13.39 12.08 0.14
C ASN A 245 12.66 12.75 -1.04
N ALA A 246 11.49 12.25 -1.45
CA ALA A 246 10.65 12.91 -2.44
C ALA A 246 10.04 14.24 -1.94
N VAL A 247 9.95 14.43 -0.62
CA VAL A 247 9.35 15.62 0.03
C VAL A 247 10.39 16.73 0.32
N ARG A 248 11.69 16.46 0.20
CA ARG A 248 12.77 17.41 0.58
C ARG A 248 13.38 18.24 -0.55
N LEU A 249 12.71 18.32 -1.71
CA LEU A 249 13.09 19.24 -2.78
C LEU A 249 11.98 20.27 -3.00
N ALA A 250 11.92 21.25 -2.09
CA ALA A 250 11.31 22.56 -2.29
C ALA A 250 12.35 23.62 -1.87
#